data_AF-A0A382Y9D8-F1
#
_entry.id   AF-A0A382Y9D8-F1
#
_cell.length_a   1.000
_cell.length_b   1.000
_cell.length_c   1.000
_cell.angle_alpha   90.00
_cell.angle_beta   90.00
_cell.angle_gamma   90.00
#
_symmetry.space_group_name_H-M   'P 1'
#
loop_
_entity.id
_entity.type
_entity.pdbx_description
1 polymer ?
#
loop_
_entity_poly.entity_id
_entity_poly.type
_entity_poly.pdbx_seq_one_letter_code
_entity_poly.pdbx_strand_id
1 'polypeptide(L)' 'MINKIKTGKKLKFLLPLIFSVLFAGAAFAEERQADPIKEDLLEAGKKVYFKRCVWCHGVEGVGDGPSHDRLFTKP' A
#
# COMPACT_ATOMS: atom_id res chain seq x y z
N MET A 1 -12.17 12.06 -51.35
CA MET A 1 -11.06 11.07 -51.45
C MET A 1 -10.11 11.30 -50.27
N ILE A 2 -10.25 10.53 -49.19
CA ILE A 2 -9.44 10.70 -47.97
C ILE A 2 -8.07 10.07 -48.21
N ASN A 3 -7.02 10.86 -48.01
CA ASN A 3 -5.63 10.54 -48.33
C ASN A 3 -5.08 9.39 -47.46
N LYS A 4 -5.44 8.15 -47.80
CA LYS A 4 -5.08 6.90 -47.07
C LYS A 4 -3.57 6.77 -46.79
N ILE A 5 -2.72 7.35 -47.64
CA ILE A 5 -1.26 7.28 -47.54
C ILE A 5 -0.73 8.10 -46.35
N LYS A 6 -1.28 9.30 -46.09
CA LYS A 6 -0.92 10.10 -44.90
C LYS A 6 -1.44 9.47 -43.62
N THR A 7 -2.64 8.87 -43.65
CA THR A 7 -3.24 8.22 -42.49
C THR A 7 -2.43 7.01 -42.03
N GLY A 8 -1.95 6.17 -42.96
CA GLY A 8 -1.13 5.01 -42.61
C GLY A 8 0.24 5.38 -42.04
N LYS A 9 0.86 6.47 -42.52
CA LYS A 9 2.14 6.95 -41.98
C LYS A 9 1.96 7.56 -40.58
N LYS A 10 0.92 8.39 -40.40
CA LYS A 10 0.58 8.95 -39.07
C LYS A 10 0.20 7.87 -38.06
N LEU A 11 -0.55 6.84 -38.46
CA LEU A 11 -0.93 5.74 -37.58
C LEU A 11 0.29 4.91 -37.16
N LYS A 12 1.26 4.66 -38.04
CA LYS A 12 2.52 3.96 -37.70
C LYS A 12 3.42 4.74 -36.72
N PHE A 13 3.34 6.07 -36.71
CA PHE A 13 4.09 6.90 -35.75
C PHE A 13 3.31 7.15 -34.45
N LEU A 14 1.98 7.21 -34.50
CA LEU A 14 1.13 7.45 -33.32
C LEU A 14 0.91 6.18 -32.48
N LEU A 15 0.82 5.00 -33.10
CA LEU A 15 0.61 3.73 -32.40
C LEU A 15 1.72 3.38 -31.37
N PRO A 16 3.04 3.49 -31.69
CA PRO A 16 4.09 3.22 -30.69
C PRO A 16 4.15 4.28 -29.60
N LEU A 17 3.76 5.52 -29.89
CA LEU A 17 3.74 6.62 -28.92
C LEU A 17 2.58 6.44 -27.91
N ILE A 18 1.41 6.03 -28.39
CA ILE A 18 0.27 5.67 -27.55
C ILE A 18 0.61 4.42 -26.71
N PHE A 19 1.21 3.39 -27.31
CA PHE A 19 1.64 2.18 -26.60
C PHE A 19 2.71 2.47 -25.53
N SER A 20 3.65 3.40 -25.81
CA SER A 20 4.66 3.84 -24.84
C SER A 20 4.05 4.59 -23.65
N VAL A 21 3.04 5.44 -23.87
CA VAL A 21 2.34 6.15 -22.78
C VAL A 21 1.55 5.17 -21.91
N LEU A 22 0.89 4.18 -22.51
CA LEU A 22 0.16 3.12 -21.79
C LEU A 22 1.08 2.23 -20.95
N PHE A 23 2.27 1.88 -21.47
CA PHE A 23 3.24 1.06 -20.74
C PHE A 23 3.91 1.81 -19.59
N ALA A 24 4.17 3.12 -19.75
CA ALA A 24 4.70 3.97 -18.68
C ALA A 24 3.73 4.10 -17.50
N GLY A 25 2.42 4.19 -17.74
CA GLY A 25 1.41 4.32 -16.66
C GLY A 25 1.38 3.14 -15.68
N ALA A 26 1.71 1.92 -16.12
CA ALA A 26 1.80 0.74 -15.25
C ALA A 26 3.09 0.69 -14.42
N ALA A 27 4.15 1.39 -14.85
CA ALA A 27 5.40 1.49 -14.11
C ALA A 27 5.34 2.54 -12.99
N PHE A 28 4.35 3.44 -13.01
CA PHE A 28 4.06 4.40 -11.94
C PHE A 28 2.89 3.94 -11.07
N ALA A 29 2.85 2.65 -10.68
CA ALA A 29 2.06 2.28 -9.52
C ALA A 29 2.66 3.04 -8.33
N GLU A 30 1.99 4.12 -7.93
CA GLU A 30 2.42 5.11 -6.94
C GLU A 30 3.28 4.48 -5.84
N GLU A 31 4.58 4.76 -5.87
CA GLU A 31 5.49 4.42 -4.78
C GLU A 31 5.07 5.28 -3.59
N ARG A 32 4.12 4.75 -2.79
CA ARG A 32 3.71 5.39 -1.54
C ARG A 32 4.89 5.34 -0.60
N GLN A 33 5.66 6.42 -0.58
CA GLN A 33 6.64 6.66 0.45
C GLN A 33 5.90 6.65 1.78
N ALA A 34 6.40 5.85 2.73
CA ALA A 34 5.78 5.76 4.04
C ALA A 34 5.74 7.15 4.68
N ASP A 35 4.60 7.49 5.29
CA ASP A 35 4.51 8.70 6.11
C ASP A 35 5.62 8.67 7.17
N PRO A 36 6.21 9.83 7.49
CA PRO A 36 7.16 9.91 8.60
C PRO A 36 6.49 9.44 9.89
N ILE A 37 7.28 8.84 10.77
CA ILE A 37 6.82 8.43 12.09
C ILE A 37 6.32 9.66 12.85
N LYS A 38 5.04 9.61 13.25
CA LYS A 38 4.38 10.64 14.05
C LYS A 38 4.42 10.20 15.52
N GLU A 39 5.39 10.72 16.26
CA GLU A 39 5.66 10.35 17.67
C GLU A 39 4.44 10.55 18.58
N ASP A 40 3.65 11.58 18.33
CA ASP A 40 2.40 11.85 19.05
C ASP A 40 1.36 10.75 18.84
N LEU A 41 1.23 10.24 17.60
CA LEU A 41 0.36 9.12 17.29
C LEU A 41 0.90 7.80 17.86
N LEU A 42 2.22 7.61 17.89
CA LEU A 42 2.82 6.44 18.53
C LEU A 42 2.50 6.40 20.02
N GLU A 43 2.69 7.50 20.73
CA GLU A 43 2.41 7.58 22.16
C GLU A 43 0.89 7.42 22.44
N ALA A 44 0.03 8.00 21.60
CA ALA A 44 -1.41 7.78 21.68
C ALA A 44 -1.78 6.30 21.46
N GLY A 45 -1.17 5.66 20.46
CA GLY A 45 -1.36 4.24 20.15
C GLY A 45 -0.90 3.33 21.28
N LYS A 46 0.25 3.64 21.90
CA LYS A 46 0.76 2.93 23.08
C LYS A 46 -0.25 2.95 24.22
N LYS A 47 -0.85 4.10 24.53
CA LYS A 47 -1.89 4.21 25.58
C LYS A 47 -3.10 3.32 25.28
N VAL A 48 -3.54 3.27 24.03
CA VAL A 48 -4.64 2.38 23.61
C VAL A 48 -4.24 0.91 23.75
N TYR A 49 -3.05 0.55 23.29
CA TYR A 49 -2.51 -0.81 23.37
C TYR A 49 -2.47 -1.34 24.81
N PHE A 50 -1.90 -0.56 25.73
CA PHE A 50 -1.84 -0.91 27.15
C PHE A 50 -3.21 -0.97 27.82
N LYS A 51 -4.20 -0.23 27.30
CA LYS A 51 -5.56 -0.27 27.85
C LYS A 51 -6.38 -1.44 27.33
N ARG A 52 -6.13 -1.92 26.10
CA ARG A 52 -7.04 -2.81 25.37
C ARG A 52 -6.40 -4.12 24.91
N CYS A 53 -5.17 -4.08 24.45
CA CYS A 53 -4.53 -5.18 23.72
C CYS A 53 -3.59 -6.00 24.60
N VAL A 54 -2.90 -5.34 25.54
CA VAL A 54 -1.86 -5.94 26.40
C VAL A 54 -2.35 -7.13 27.21
N TRP A 55 -3.66 -7.18 27.52
CA TRP A 55 -4.26 -8.26 28.30
C TRP A 55 -4.15 -9.61 27.60
N CYS A 56 -4.19 -9.66 26.27
CA CYS A 56 -4.06 -10.90 25.50
C CYS A 56 -2.68 -10.99 24.80
N HIS A 57 -2.20 -9.88 24.24
CA HIS A 57 -0.99 -9.88 23.43
C HIS A 57 0.31 -9.63 24.23
N GLY A 58 0.23 -9.21 25.49
CA GLY A 58 1.40 -8.92 26.32
C GLY A 58 2.08 -7.60 26.00
N VAL A 59 3.14 -7.25 26.74
CA VAL A 59 3.82 -5.95 26.60
C VAL A 59 4.53 -5.81 25.26
N GLU A 60 5.17 -6.89 24.81
CA GLU A 60 5.92 -6.96 23.55
C GLU A 60 5.06 -7.44 22.36
N GLY A 61 3.76 -7.69 22.58
CA GLY A 61 2.86 -8.17 21.53
C GLY A 61 3.07 -9.61 21.09
N VAL A 62 3.77 -10.41 21.89
CA VAL A 62 4.11 -11.80 21.56
C VAL A 62 3.05 -12.82 21.98
N GLY A 63 1.85 -12.38 22.39
CA GLY A 63 0.74 -13.27 22.73
C GLY A 63 0.85 -13.91 24.11
N ASP A 64 1.46 -13.21 25.07
CA ASP A 64 1.74 -13.66 26.45
C ASP A 64 1.09 -12.76 27.52
N GLY A 65 0.03 -12.05 27.15
CA GLY A 65 -0.70 -11.17 28.07
C GLY A 65 -1.39 -11.93 29.21
N PRO A 66 -1.72 -11.31 30.35
CA PRO A 66 -2.30 -11.99 31.53
C PRO A 66 -3.58 -12.80 31.32
N SER A 67 -4.25 -12.64 30.17
CA SER A 67 -5.45 -13.38 29.77
C SER A 67 -5.23 -14.29 28.56
N HIS A 68 -3.98 -14.47 28.10
CA HIS A 68 -3.65 -15.24 26.90
C HIS A 68 -4.08 -16.72 27.00
N ASP A 69 -4.06 -17.28 28.21
CA ASP A 69 -4.41 -18.67 28.51
C ASP A 69 -5.91 -18.99 28.40
N ARG A 70 -6.74 -17.95 28.25
CA ARG A 70 -8.19 -18.07 28.06
C ARG A 70 -8.58 -18.25 26.59
N LEU A 71 -7.62 -18.21 25.67
CA LEU A 71 -7.84 -18.32 24.24
C LEU A 71 -7.33 -19.68 23.74
N PHE A 72 -8.14 -20.37 22.93
CA PHE A 72 -7.75 -21.66 22.35
C PHE A 72 -6.58 -21.51 21.36
N THR A 73 -6.64 -20.48 20.52
CA THR A 73 -5.55 -20.10 19.62
C THR A 73 -4.77 -18.95 20.24
N LYS A 74 -3.44 -19.02 20.14
CA LYS A 74 -2.58 -17.94 20.57
C LYS A 74 -2.95 -16.64 19.83
N PRO A 75 -3.24 -15.55 20.56
CA PRO A 75 -3.52 -14.25 19.96
C PRO A 75 -2.27 -13.63 19.31
#